data_AF-A0A1V5XQZ3-F1
#
_entry.id   AF-A0A1V5XQZ3-F1
#
_cell.length_a   1.000
_cell.length_b   1.000
_cell.length_c   1.000
_cell.angle_alpha   90.00
_cell.angle_beta   90.00
_cell.angle_gamma   90.00
#
_symmetry.space_group_name_H-M   'P 1'
#
loop_
_entity.id
_entity.type
_entity.pdbx_description
1 polymer ?
#
loop_
_entity_poly.entity_id
_entity_poly.type
_entity_poly.pdbx_seq_one_letter_code
_entity_poly.pdbx_strand_id
1 'polypeptide(L)'
;MTGRFVRACVWTFAAVGFVACGPKPPPENAGRGTVESEFNRCVDQEKYGEAKGCWQAFLDRYGDVASSAERAYAKEHLEQSATRATSPAAQEEDAVTRGAKATEGLVRLQEKDGASSSGSGFPTQRVAFDECYKGFSVTGHSERDVIALGERCGAPCGMIPFSSVRSDSQRESDDVDVYGIELRADRCYRFIAVGDSGIDDLDAAIADSEGNILLRDTYSDSAPILGPESAFCPSSAGHYKFVVSVARGAGTFHFQVWQGRRQ
;
A
#
# COMPACT_ATOMS: atom_id res chain seq x y z
N MET A 1 28.09 74.52 10.85
CA MET A 1 28.26 73.73 9.62
C MET A 1 28.77 72.35 10.01
N THR A 2 28.08 71.29 9.53
CA THR A 2 28.55 69.90 9.33
C THR A 2 29.14 69.15 10.54
N GLY A 3 28.70 67.98 10.98
CA GLY A 3 27.91 66.90 10.36
C GLY A 3 28.40 65.59 10.97
N ARG A 4 27.55 64.93 11.75
CA ARG A 4 27.82 63.70 12.53
C ARG A 4 27.50 62.50 11.65
N PHE A 5 28.45 61.60 11.40
CA PHE A 5 28.19 60.27 10.82
C PHE A 5 28.58 59.18 11.82
N VAL A 6 27.59 58.65 12.53
CA VAL A 6 27.68 57.34 13.20
C VAL A 6 26.81 56.41 12.36
N ARG A 7 27.41 55.37 11.79
CA ARG A 7 26.70 54.28 11.10
C ARG A 7 25.85 53.52 12.12
N ALA A 8 24.54 53.71 12.07
CA ALA A 8 23.58 52.82 12.69
C ALA A 8 23.31 51.65 11.75
N CYS A 9 23.73 50.43 12.13
CA CYS A 9 23.18 49.20 11.56
C CYS A 9 21.75 49.05 12.08
N VAL A 10 20.80 49.56 11.32
CA VAL A 10 19.37 49.27 11.52
C VAL A 10 19.15 47.80 11.16
N TRP A 11 18.79 47.01 12.17
CA TRP A 11 18.20 45.70 11.98
C TRP A 11 16.77 45.89 11.49
N THR A 12 16.58 45.82 10.17
CA THR A 12 15.24 45.70 9.60
C THR A 12 14.81 44.24 9.75
N PHE A 13 13.98 43.97 10.76
CA PHE A 13 13.17 42.75 10.77
C PHE A 13 12.21 42.84 9.58
N ALA A 14 12.59 42.23 8.46
CA ALA A 14 11.65 41.92 7.40
C ALA A 14 10.68 40.88 7.97
N ALA A 15 9.44 41.32 8.20
CA ALA A 15 8.33 40.43 8.47
C ALA A 15 8.18 39.49 7.25
N VAL A 16 8.72 38.28 7.38
CA VAL A 16 8.37 37.17 6.50
C VAL A 16 6.94 36.81 6.86
N GLY A 17 5.99 37.42 6.16
CA GLY A 17 4.62 36.97 6.17
C GLY A 17 4.59 35.55 5.61
N PHE A 18 4.47 34.57 6.49
CA PHE A 18 3.96 33.27 6.10
C PHE A 18 2.55 33.50 5.57
N VAL A 19 2.38 33.45 4.25
CA VAL A 19 1.07 33.19 3.67
C VAL A 19 0.76 31.75 4.03
N ALA A 20 0.09 31.57 5.17
CA ALA A 20 -0.59 30.33 5.46
C ALA A 20 -1.67 30.18 4.37
N CYS A 21 -1.44 29.29 3.41
CA CYS A 21 -2.51 28.74 2.60
C CYS A 21 -3.42 27.96 3.56
N GLY A 22 -4.33 28.66 4.23
CA GLY A 22 -5.46 28.04 4.91
C GLY A 22 -6.28 27.24 3.91
N PRO A 23 -7.05 26.25 4.37
CA PRO A 23 -7.88 25.43 3.49
C PRO A 23 -8.79 26.34 2.66
N LYS A 24 -8.78 26.11 1.34
CA LYS A 24 -9.62 26.84 0.37
C LYS A 24 -11.09 26.65 0.77
N PRO A 25 -11.87 27.73 0.94
CA PRO A 25 -13.29 27.60 1.29
C PRO A 25 -14.01 26.75 0.24
N PRO A 26 -15.03 25.98 0.64
CA PRO A 26 -15.87 25.26 -0.33
C PRO A 26 -16.36 26.24 -1.42
N PRO A 27 -16.53 25.78 -2.66
CA PRO A 27 -17.23 26.59 -3.63
C PRO A 27 -18.61 26.92 -3.07
N GLU A 28 -18.92 28.21 -2.95
CA GLU A 28 -20.26 28.67 -2.62
C GLU A 28 -21.23 27.97 -3.60
N ASN A 29 -22.18 27.18 -3.07
CA ASN A 29 -23.12 26.33 -3.81
C ASN A 29 -22.63 24.94 -4.27
N ALA A 30 -21.73 24.28 -3.54
CA ALA A 30 -21.49 22.85 -3.74
C ALA A 30 -22.81 22.05 -3.58
N GLY A 31 -23.28 21.43 -4.66
CA GLY A 31 -24.48 20.60 -4.62
C GLY A 31 -24.27 19.35 -3.75
N ARG A 32 -25.35 18.81 -3.17
CA ARG A 32 -25.31 17.59 -2.34
C ARG A 32 -24.57 16.43 -3.02
N GLY A 33 -24.72 16.29 -4.34
CA GLY A 33 -24.02 15.28 -5.14
C GLY A 33 -22.49 15.47 -5.19
N THR A 34 -21.98 16.70 -5.11
CA THR A 34 -20.53 16.97 -5.03
C THR A 34 -19.97 16.59 -3.66
N VAL A 35 -20.72 16.82 -2.58
CA VAL A 35 -20.33 16.42 -1.22
C VAL A 35 -20.27 14.89 -1.12
N GLU A 36 -21.29 14.21 -1.66
CA GLU A 36 -21.38 12.75 -1.67
C GLU A 36 -20.26 12.12 -2.53
N SER A 37 -19.96 12.67 -3.71
CA SER A 37 -18.87 12.17 -4.54
C SER A 37 -17.50 12.32 -3.88
N GLU A 38 -17.26 13.43 -3.18
CA GLU A 38 -15.99 13.65 -2.46
C GLU A 38 -15.89 12.79 -1.20
N PHE A 39 -17.00 12.55 -0.51
CA PHE A 39 -17.07 11.59 0.59
C PHE A 39 -16.71 10.19 0.10
N ASN A 40 -17.37 9.71 -0.96
CA ASN A 40 -17.10 8.39 -1.54
C ASN A 40 -15.68 8.28 -2.10
N ARG A 41 -15.11 9.37 -2.65
CA ARG A 41 -13.69 9.41 -3.04
C ARG A 41 -12.77 9.20 -1.86
N CYS A 42 -13.06 9.76 -0.69
CA CYS A 42 -12.27 9.51 0.51
C CYS A 42 -12.45 8.09 1.04
N VAL A 43 -13.67 7.54 1.01
CA VAL A 43 -13.93 6.11 1.30
C VAL A 43 -13.10 5.21 0.38
N ASP A 44 -13.06 5.48 -0.92
CA ASP A 44 -12.25 4.73 -1.88
C ASP A 44 -10.72 4.85 -1.61
N GLN A 45 -10.29 5.95 -0.98
CA GLN A 45 -8.90 6.21 -0.61
C GLN A 45 -8.50 5.63 0.75
N GLU A 46 -9.47 5.21 1.59
CA GLU A 46 -9.20 4.45 2.83
C GLU A 46 -8.38 3.20 2.54
N LYS A 47 -8.59 2.64 1.35
CA LYS A 47 -7.90 1.45 0.89
C LYS A 47 -6.46 1.70 0.41
N TYR A 48 -6.04 2.93 0.15
CA TYR A 48 -4.77 3.20 -0.59
C TYR A 48 -3.90 4.30 0.03
N GLY A 49 -4.09 4.60 1.31
CA GLY A 49 -3.07 5.30 2.12
C GLY A 49 -3.08 6.83 2.13
N GLU A 50 -3.87 7.51 1.29
CA GLU A 50 -4.08 8.97 1.38
C GLU A 50 -5.30 9.34 2.23
N ALA A 51 -5.87 8.38 2.98
CA ALA A 51 -7.11 8.55 3.73
C ALA A 51 -7.05 9.68 4.77
N LYS A 52 -5.94 9.78 5.51
CA LYS A 52 -5.77 10.85 6.53
C LYS A 52 -5.81 12.24 5.89
N GLY A 53 -5.06 12.41 4.80
CA GLY A 53 -5.05 13.67 4.03
C GLY A 53 -6.40 13.95 3.38
N CYS A 54 -7.06 12.91 2.85
CA CYS A 54 -8.38 13.01 2.26
C CYS A 54 -9.43 13.42 3.28
N TRP A 55 -9.49 12.75 4.44
CA TRP A 55 -10.45 13.04 5.50
C TRP A 55 -10.23 14.41 6.12
N GLN A 56 -8.96 14.81 6.32
CA GLN A 56 -8.66 16.17 6.74
C GLN A 56 -9.14 17.20 5.70
N ALA A 57 -8.82 16.99 4.42
CA ALA A 57 -9.24 17.90 3.35
C ALA A 57 -10.78 17.93 3.15
N PHE A 58 -11.45 16.80 3.35
CA PHE A 58 -12.92 16.69 3.29
C PHE A 58 -13.56 17.47 4.44
N LEU A 59 -13.07 17.31 5.67
CA LEU A 59 -13.57 18.06 6.82
C LEU A 59 -13.31 19.55 6.68
N ASP A 60 -12.13 19.95 6.22
CA ASP A 60 -11.74 21.34 6.01
C ASP A 60 -12.59 22.03 4.94
N ARG A 61 -12.98 21.30 3.88
CA ARG A 61 -13.72 21.85 2.74
C ARG A 61 -15.23 21.70 2.85
N TYR A 62 -15.73 20.58 3.38
CA TYR A 62 -17.15 20.22 3.33
C TYR A 62 -17.78 20.03 4.72
N GLY A 63 -17.03 20.17 5.81
CA GLY A 63 -17.51 19.93 7.18
C GLY A 63 -18.73 20.76 7.60
N ASP A 64 -18.97 21.93 7.00
CA ASP A 64 -20.14 22.75 7.33
C ASP A 64 -21.40 22.31 6.57
N VAL A 65 -21.24 21.66 5.41
CA VAL A 65 -22.34 21.28 4.50
C VAL A 65 -22.60 19.77 4.44
N ALA A 66 -21.67 18.96 4.95
CA ALA A 66 -21.82 17.51 5.07
C ALA A 66 -22.84 17.14 6.17
N SER A 67 -23.50 16.01 5.99
CA SER A 67 -24.44 15.49 6.98
C SER A 67 -23.74 15.16 8.31
N SER A 68 -24.51 15.05 9.39
CA SER A 68 -23.96 14.60 10.69
C SER A 68 -23.28 13.23 10.59
N ALA A 69 -23.81 12.32 9.77
CA ALA A 69 -23.24 10.99 9.55
C ALA A 69 -21.90 11.04 8.79
N GLU A 70 -21.83 11.75 7.67
CA GLU A 70 -20.59 11.89 6.88
C GLU A 70 -19.47 12.56 7.70
N ARG A 71 -19.81 13.54 8.54
CA ARG A 71 -18.85 14.21 9.43
C ARG A 71 -18.37 13.32 10.57
N ALA A 72 -19.27 12.52 11.14
CA ALA A 72 -18.90 11.56 12.19
C ALA A 72 -17.94 10.51 11.63
N TYR A 73 -18.28 9.95 10.46
CA TYR A 73 -17.44 8.97 9.77
C TYR A 73 -16.04 9.52 9.48
N ALA A 74 -15.95 10.70 8.84
CA ALA A 74 -14.67 11.33 8.50
C ALA A 74 -13.79 11.64 9.72
N LYS A 75 -14.39 12.06 10.86
CA LYS A 75 -13.66 12.31 12.10
C LYS A 75 -13.13 11.03 12.73
N GLU A 76 -13.95 9.99 12.79
CA GLU A 76 -13.56 8.69 13.32
C GLU A 76 -12.37 8.11 12.55
N HIS A 77 -12.40 8.16 11.22
CA HIS A 77 -11.33 7.59 10.39
C HIS A 77 -10.04 8.43 10.41
N LEU A 78 -10.15 9.73 10.66
CA LEU A 78 -8.99 10.60 10.95
C LEU A 78 -8.35 10.24 12.31
N GLU A 79 -9.15 9.94 13.33
CA GLU A 79 -8.71 9.55 14.68
C GLU A 79 -8.10 8.14 14.71
N GLN A 80 -8.73 7.16 14.04
CA GLN A 80 -8.21 5.79 13.90
C GLN A 80 -6.85 5.76 13.18
N SER A 81 -6.65 6.62 12.18
CA SER A 81 -5.35 6.80 11.52
C SER A 81 -4.28 7.38 12.46
N ALA A 82 -4.67 8.13 13.50
CA ALA A 82 -3.75 8.72 14.47
C ALA A 82 -3.39 7.77 15.63
N THR A 83 -4.33 6.94 16.09
CA THR A 83 -4.08 5.93 17.13
C THR A 83 -3.21 4.78 16.63
N ARG A 84 -3.34 4.39 15.34
CA ARG A 84 -2.50 3.35 14.71
C ARG A 84 -1.01 3.72 14.67
N ALA A 85 -0.69 5.00 14.49
CA ALA A 85 0.69 5.50 14.52
C ALA A 85 1.33 5.49 15.93
N THR A 86 0.55 5.25 16.99
CA THR A 86 0.97 5.47 18.39
C THR A 86 0.89 4.19 19.25
N SER A 87 0.62 3.01 18.68
CA SER A 87 0.42 1.77 19.47
C SER A 87 1.74 1.14 19.97
N PRO A 88 1.81 0.61 21.22
CA PRO A 88 3.03 0.02 21.81
C PRO A 88 3.49 -1.32 21.23
N ALA A 89 2.81 -1.87 20.21
CA ALA A 89 3.18 -3.13 19.54
C ALA A 89 4.56 -3.10 18.84
N ALA A 90 5.25 -1.96 18.85
CA ALA A 90 6.60 -1.80 18.30
C ALA A 90 7.73 -2.44 19.14
N GLN A 91 7.44 -3.20 20.21
CA GLN A 91 8.48 -3.84 21.05
C GLN A 91 8.50 -5.38 21.02
N GLU A 92 7.58 -6.03 20.30
CA GLU A 92 7.67 -7.45 19.93
C GLU A 92 7.93 -7.51 18.42
N GLU A 93 8.95 -8.25 17.96
CA GLU A 93 9.16 -8.39 16.51
C GLU A 93 7.91 -9.01 15.89
N ASP A 94 7.24 -8.25 15.03
CA ASP A 94 6.00 -8.67 14.39
C ASP A 94 6.19 -10.00 13.62
N ALA A 95 5.09 -10.72 13.39
CA ALA A 95 5.12 -12.06 12.80
C ALA A 95 5.86 -12.13 11.46
N VAL A 96 5.74 -11.10 10.62
CA VAL A 96 6.41 -11.05 9.32
C VAL A 96 7.94 -10.87 9.49
N THR A 97 8.39 -10.11 10.48
CA THR A 97 9.82 -9.93 10.78
C THR A 97 10.41 -11.25 11.29
N ARG A 98 9.68 -11.96 12.17
CA ARG A 98 10.08 -13.31 12.60
C ARG A 98 10.12 -14.30 11.45
N GLY A 99 9.12 -14.27 10.58
CA GLY A 99 9.01 -15.13 9.40
C GLY A 99 10.14 -14.95 8.40
N ALA A 100 10.54 -13.70 8.14
CA ALA A 100 11.67 -13.42 7.27
C ALA A 100 12.97 -14.08 7.75
N LYS A 101 13.16 -14.24 9.06
CA LYS A 101 14.33 -14.91 9.64
C LYS A 101 14.22 -16.44 9.66
N ALA A 102 13.04 -17.01 9.39
CA ALA A 102 12.86 -18.46 9.37
C ALA A 102 13.69 -19.12 8.26
N THR A 103 14.28 -20.28 8.56
CA THR A 103 15.14 -21.04 7.64
C THR A 103 14.61 -22.43 7.31
N GLU A 104 13.52 -22.86 7.97
CA GLU A 104 12.90 -24.18 7.81
C GLU A 104 11.47 -24.04 7.25
N GLY A 105 10.92 -25.11 6.67
CA GLY A 105 9.51 -25.14 6.22
C GLY A 105 9.19 -24.34 4.96
N LEU A 106 10.19 -23.80 4.25
CA LEU A 106 9.97 -22.97 3.05
C LEU A 106 9.26 -23.75 1.93
N VAL A 107 8.03 -23.37 1.63
CA VAL A 107 7.33 -23.84 0.43
C VAL A 107 7.91 -23.11 -0.78
N ARG A 108 8.47 -23.84 -1.76
CA ARG A 108 9.00 -23.20 -2.97
C ARG A 108 7.87 -22.71 -3.88
N LEU A 109 7.91 -21.42 -4.21
CA LEU A 109 7.15 -20.87 -5.32
C LEU A 109 7.89 -21.16 -6.61
N GLN A 110 7.34 -22.07 -7.39
CA GLN A 110 7.85 -22.34 -8.72
C GLN A 110 7.38 -21.24 -9.67
N GLU A 111 8.30 -20.80 -10.53
CA GLU A 111 7.91 -20.18 -11.79
C GLU A 111 7.01 -21.17 -12.52
N LYS A 112 5.88 -20.71 -13.06
CA LYS A 112 4.96 -21.59 -13.79
C LYS A 112 5.73 -22.32 -14.89
N ASP A 113 5.85 -23.65 -14.77
CA ASP A 113 6.57 -24.51 -15.71
C ASP A 113 6.11 -24.18 -17.14
N GLY A 114 7.03 -23.63 -17.95
CA GLY A 114 6.76 -23.26 -19.34
C GLY A 114 6.94 -21.78 -19.70
N ALA A 115 7.24 -20.88 -18.77
CA ALA A 115 7.68 -19.51 -19.09
C ALA A 115 9.18 -19.41 -19.43
N SER A 116 9.77 -20.47 -20.01
CA SER A 116 10.99 -20.32 -20.81
C SER A 116 10.64 -19.51 -22.05
N SER A 117 10.64 -18.19 -21.90
CA SER A 117 10.43 -17.22 -22.98
C SER A 117 11.62 -17.24 -23.94
N SER A 118 11.60 -18.21 -24.85
CA SER A 118 12.20 -18.04 -26.17
C SER A 118 11.20 -17.45 -27.18
N GLY A 119 10.04 -16.95 -26.74
CA GLY A 119 9.03 -16.31 -27.60
C GLY A 119 8.43 -15.06 -26.95
N SER A 120 8.57 -13.91 -27.65
CA SER A 120 7.98 -12.57 -27.46
C SER A 120 7.71 -12.08 -26.03
N GLY A 121 8.46 -11.06 -25.63
CA GLY A 121 8.56 -10.56 -24.25
C GLY A 121 7.29 -9.97 -23.64
N PHE A 122 7.44 -9.55 -22.38
CA PHE A 122 6.42 -8.89 -21.57
C PHE A 122 5.56 -7.87 -22.34
N PRO A 123 4.25 -7.78 -22.03
CA PRO A 123 3.35 -6.84 -22.68
C PRO A 123 3.79 -5.39 -22.47
N THR A 124 3.42 -4.51 -23.39
CA THR A 124 3.60 -3.06 -23.18
C THR A 124 2.73 -2.59 -22.03
N GLN A 125 3.33 -1.85 -21.09
CA GLN A 125 2.60 -1.20 -20.00
C GLN A 125 1.63 -0.17 -20.56
N ARG A 126 0.37 -0.25 -20.12
CA ARG A 126 -0.73 0.66 -20.47
C ARG A 126 -1.32 1.39 -19.26
N VAL A 127 -1.05 0.89 -18.05
CA VAL A 127 -1.56 1.43 -16.78
C VAL A 127 -0.40 1.54 -15.80
N ALA A 128 -0.32 2.64 -15.05
CA ALA A 128 0.68 2.81 -13.99
C ALA A 128 0.39 1.86 -12.81
N PHE A 129 1.42 1.51 -12.04
CA PHE A 129 1.26 0.56 -10.92
C PHE A 129 0.34 1.09 -9.82
N ASP A 130 0.40 2.39 -9.52
CA ASP A 130 -0.43 3.06 -8.54
C ASP A 130 -1.88 3.26 -9.02
N GLU A 131 -2.12 3.18 -10.33
CA GLU A 131 -3.45 3.36 -10.93
C GLU A 131 -4.25 2.06 -11.01
N CYS A 132 -3.57 0.92 -11.17
CA CYS A 132 -4.23 -0.34 -11.54
C CYS A 132 -5.27 -0.82 -10.51
N TYR A 133 -5.04 -0.54 -9.24
CA TYR A 133 -5.91 -0.95 -8.14
C TYR A 133 -6.94 0.10 -7.74
N LYS A 134 -6.84 1.36 -8.21
CA LYS A 134 -7.75 2.45 -7.78
C LYS A 134 -9.22 2.09 -7.98
N GLY A 135 -10.05 2.24 -6.96
CA GLY A 135 -11.47 1.86 -6.98
C GLY A 135 -11.75 0.36 -7.04
N PHE A 136 -10.75 -0.51 -6.82
CA PHE A 136 -11.00 -1.92 -6.55
C PHE A 136 -11.50 -2.06 -5.10
N SER A 137 -12.48 -2.92 -4.84
CA SER A 137 -12.96 -3.26 -3.49
C SER A 137 -12.87 -4.76 -3.30
N VAL A 138 -12.34 -5.19 -2.15
CA VAL A 138 -12.28 -6.61 -1.79
C VAL A 138 -13.69 -7.07 -1.48
N THR A 139 -14.09 -8.23 -1.97
CA THR A 139 -15.45 -8.78 -1.77
C THR A 139 -15.53 -9.74 -0.59
N GLY A 140 -14.38 -10.13 -0.04
CA GLY A 140 -14.25 -11.16 1.00
C GLY A 140 -14.17 -12.57 0.42
N HIS A 141 -13.94 -12.67 -0.90
CA HIS A 141 -13.71 -13.92 -1.63
C HIS A 141 -12.31 -13.88 -2.24
N SER A 142 -11.31 -14.18 -1.43
CA SER A 142 -9.88 -13.99 -1.72
C SER A 142 -9.43 -14.54 -3.07
N GLU A 143 -9.89 -15.73 -3.48
CA GLU A 143 -9.53 -16.30 -4.79
C GLU A 143 -10.02 -15.42 -5.94
N ARG A 144 -11.28 -14.98 -5.89
CA ARG A 144 -11.85 -14.11 -6.94
C ARG A 144 -11.18 -12.74 -6.93
N ASP A 145 -10.93 -12.22 -5.73
CA ASP A 145 -10.38 -10.89 -5.54
C ASP A 145 -8.91 -10.82 -6.00
N VAL A 146 -8.09 -11.84 -5.72
CA VAL A 146 -6.69 -11.87 -6.19
C VAL A 146 -6.62 -12.03 -7.71
N ILE A 147 -7.52 -12.82 -8.31
CA ILE A 147 -7.62 -12.96 -9.78
C ILE A 147 -8.01 -11.60 -10.39
N ALA A 148 -9.04 -10.95 -9.86
CA ALA A 148 -9.49 -9.65 -10.35
C ALA A 148 -8.42 -8.56 -10.20
N LEU A 149 -7.68 -8.53 -9.09
CA LEU A 149 -6.52 -7.65 -8.94
C LEU A 149 -5.41 -7.99 -9.93
N GLY A 150 -5.11 -9.27 -10.15
CA GLY A 150 -4.13 -9.71 -11.14
C GLY A 150 -4.50 -9.30 -12.58
N GLU A 151 -5.77 -9.38 -12.96
CA GLU A 151 -6.25 -8.94 -14.28
C GLU A 151 -6.07 -7.42 -14.48
N ARG A 152 -6.22 -6.64 -13.41
CA ARG A 152 -6.06 -5.18 -13.42
C ARG A 152 -4.60 -4.73 -13.34
N CYS A 153 -3.82 -5.37 -12.48
CA CYS A 153 -2.47 -4.95 -12.07
C CYS A 153 -1.33 -5.79 -12.64
N GLY A 154 -1.65 -6.84 -13.39
CA GLY A 154 -0.68 -7.71 -14.04
C GLY A 154 -0.36 -7.25 -15.47
N ALA A 155 -1.03 -7.84 -16.45
CA ALA A 155 -0.78 -7.58 -17.87
C ALA A 155 -0.94 -6.11 -18.30
N PRO A 156 -1.93 -5.33 -17.81
CA PRO A 156 -2.01 -3.90 -18.08
C PRO A 156 -0.80 -3.11 -17.57
N CYS A 157 -0.15 -3.57 -16.50
CA CYS A 157 1.09 -3.00 -15.97
C CYS A 157 2.36 -3.55 -16.65
N GLY A 158 2.22 -4.28 -17.75
CA GLY A 158 3.36 -4.84 -18.49
C GLY A 158 3.95 -6.12 -17.88
N MET A 159 3.16 -6.84 -17.08
CA MET A 159 3.62 -8.05 -16.39
C MET A 159 3.00 -9.34 -16.96
N ILE A 160 3.60 -10.48 -16.63
CA ILE A 160 3.05 -11.82 -16.83
C ILE A 160 3.02 -12.55 -15.48
N PRO A 161 2.13 -13.55 -15.28
CA PRO A 161 2.14 -14.34 -14.06
C PRO A 161 3.49 -15.05 -13.89
N PHE A 162 4.11 -14.89 -12.72
CA PHE A 162 5.25 -15.70 -12.30
C PHE A 162 4.76 -17.02 -11.71
N SER A 163 3.75 -16.96 -10.84
CA SER A 163 3.14 -18.13 -10.22
C SER A 163 1.71 -18.38 -10.69
N SER A 164 1.18 -19.57 -10.42
CA SER A 164 -0.27 -19.76 -10.30
C SER A 164 -0.80 -18.99 -9.08
N VAL A 165 -2.11 -18.82 -9.00
CA VAL A 165 -2.74 -18.46 -7.71
C VAL A 165 -2.42 -19.57 -6.71
N ARG A 166 -2.02 -19.17 -5.51
CA ARG A 166 -1.76 -20.02 -4.36
C ARG A 166 -2.80 -19.74 -3.29
N SER A 167 -3.04 -20.72 -2.44
CA SER A 167 -4.02 -20.67 -1.36
C SER A 167 -3.37 -21.24 -0.11
N ASP A 168 -3.60 -20.60 1.03
CA ASP A 168 -3.28 -21.15 2.34
C ASP A 168 -4.29 -20.65 3.39
N SER A 169 -4.23 -21.18 4.61
CA SER A 169 -5.14 -20.82 5.70
C SER A 169 -4.40 -20.62 7.00
N GLN A 170 -4.68 -19.51 7.66
CA GLN A 170 -3.99 -19.11 8.88
C GLN A 170 -4.92 -18.34 9.82
N ARG A 171 -4.62 -18.38 11.12
CA ARG A 171 -5.16 -17.52 12.16
C ARG A 171 -4.07 -16.61 12.70
N GLU A 172 -4.46 -15.50 13.33
CA GLU A 172 -3.51 -14.57 13.98
C GLU A 172 -2.55 -15.20 14.99
N SER A 173 -2.91 -16.35 15.56
CA SER A 173 -2.10 -17.09 16.54
C SER A 173 -1.13 -18.11 15.92
N ASP A 174 -1.26 -18.40 14.63
CA ASP A 174 -0.47 -19.43 13.98
C ASP A 174 0.94 -18.90 13.64
N ASP A 175 1.87 -19.82 13.41
CA ASP A 175 3.17 -19.46 12.85
C ASP A 175 2.99 -18.90 11.43
N VAL A 176 3.91 -18.02 11.03
CA VAL A 176 3.88 -17.33 9.75
C VAL A 176 4.27 -18.23 8.58
N ASP A 177 3.55 -18.08 7.47
CA ASP A 177 3.87 -18.80 6.24
C ASP A 177 4.98 -18.10 5.46
N VAL A 178 6.00 -18.89 5.10
CA VAL A 178 7.19 -18.40 4.39
C VAL A 178 7.41 -19.21 3.12
N TYR A 179 7.47 -18.48 2.01
CA TYR A 179 7.60 -19.02 0.68
C TYR A 179 8.96 -18.69 0.09
N GLY A 180 9.74 -19.71 -0.26
CA GLY A 180 11.02 -19.54 -0.96
C GLY A 180 10.79 -19.22 -2.43
N ILE A 181 11.46 -18.20 -2.96
CA ILE A 181 11.29 -17.77 -4.36
C ILE A 181 12.64 -17.43 -5.02
N GLU A 182 12.86 -17.92 -6.24
CA GLU A 182 14.01 -17.53 -7.07
C GLU A 182 13.69 -16.27 -7.86
N LEU A 183 14.42 -15.19 -7.61
CA LEU A 183 14.27 -13.94 -8.36
C LEU A 183 15.49 -13.67 -9.23
N ARG A 184 15.25 -13.03 -10.37
CA ARG A 184 16.30 -12.60 -11.31
C ARG A 184 16.50 -11.10 -11.21
N ALA A 185 17.76 -10.67 -11.23
CA ALA A 185 18.10 -9.23 -11.21
C ALA A 185 17.61 -8.47 -12.46
N ASP A 186 17.36 -9.16 -13.58
CA ASP A 186 16.89 -8.55 -14.84
C ASP A 186 15.35 -8.49 -14.93
N ARG A 187 14.65 -8.69 -13.82
CA ARG A 187 13.18 -8.67 -13.72
C ARG A 187 12.72 -7.80 -12.56
N CYS A 188 11.47 -7.37 -12.63
CA CYS A 188 10.76 -6.78 -11.50
C CYS A 188 9.52 -7.60 -11.18
N TYR A 189 9.12 -7.63 -9.93
CA TYR A 189 8.11 -8.52 -9.39
C TYR A 189 7.03 -7.76 -8.64
N ARG A 190 5.81 -8.29 -8.65
CA ARG A 190 4.69 -7.74 -7.89
C ARG A 190 4.00 -8.88 -7.17
N PHE A 191 3.77 -8.67 -5.87
CA PHE A 191 3.19 -9.65 -4.97
C PHE A 191 1.82 -9.12 -4.58
N ILE A 192 0.79 -9.88 -4.87
CA ILE A 192 -0.60 -9.53 -4.59
C ILE A 192 -1.14 -10.67 -3.74
N ALA A 193 -1.58 -10.37 -2.51
CA ALA A 193 -2.32 -11.31 -1.70
C ALA A 193 -3.67 -10.70 -1.29
N VAL A 194 -4.64 -11.56 -1.01
CA VAL A 194 -5.97 -11.19 -0.51
C VAL A 194 -6.45 -12.25 0.48
N GLY A 195 -6.98 -11.83 1.63
CA GLY A 195 -7.63 -12.65 2.63
C GLY A 195 -9.14 -12.71 2.43
N ASP A 196 -9.76 -13.82 2.86
CA ASP A 196 -11.21 -13.94 2.93
C ASP A 196 -11.81 -13.01 4.00
N SER A 197 -13.14 -12.93 4.06
CA SER A 197 -13.90 -12.08 4.99
C SER A 197 -13.63 -12.30 6.49
N GLY A 198 -12.97 -13.40 6.86
CA GLY A 198 -12.54 -13.66 8.25
C GLY A 198 -11.16 -13.08 8.59
N ILE A 199 -10.41 -12.59 7.61
CA ILE A 199 -9.09 -11.96 7.79
C ILE A 199 -9.28 -10.45 7.71
N ASP A 200 -9.09 -9.77 8.84
CA ASP A 200 -9.19 -8.30 8.91
C ASP A 200 -7.89 -7.62 8.49
N ASP A 201 -6.77 -8.33 8.64
CA ASP A 201 -5.41 -7.78 8.51
C ASP A 201 -4.46 -8.88 8.02
N LEU A 202 -3.98 -8.73 6.78
CA LEU A 202 -3.05 -9.65 6.12
C LEU A 202 -1.78 -8.88 5.76
N ASP A 203 -0.70 -9.16 6.47
CA ASP A 203 0.60 -8.59 6.20
C ASP A 203 1.37 -9.43 5.17
N ALA A 204 2.22 -8.78 4.39
CA ALA A 204 3.18 -9.46 3.53
C ALA A 204 4.54 -8.74 3.47
N ALA A 205 5.59 -9.49 3.17
CA ALA A 205 6.93 -8.95 2.92
C ALA A 205 7.72 -9.74 1.90
N ILE A 206 8.73 -9.08 1.33
CA ILE A 206 9.86 -9.71 0.68
C ILE A 206 11.12 -9.46 1.49
N ALA A 207 11.85 -10.54 1.77
CA ALA A 207 13.15 -10.53 2.40
C ALA A 207 14.20 -11.22 1.53
N ASP A 208 15.47 -10.89 1.74
CA ASP A 208 16.59 -11.65 1.17
C ASP A 208 16.75 -13.01 1.86
N SER A 209 17.76 -13.78 1.43
CA SER A 209 18.06 -15.10 1.99
C SER A 209 18.44 -15.06 3.49
N GLU A 210 19.01 -13.95 3.96
CA GLU A 210 19.41 -13.76 5.36
C GLU A 210 18.23 -13.33 6.24
N GLY A 211 17.10 -12.94 5.62
CA GLY A 211 15.89 -12.50 6.31
C GLY A 211 15.83 -10.98 6.52
N ASN A 212 16.67 -10.21 5.83
CA ASN A 212 16.55 -8.75 5.84
C ASN A 212 15.35 -8.35 4.98
N ILE A 213 14.38 -7.65 5.57
CA ILE A 213 13.20 -7.14 4.86
C ILE A 213 13.64 -6.09 3.84
N LEU A 214 13.27 -6.31 2.57
CA LEU A 214 13.55 -5.41 1.45
C LEU A 214 12.32 -4.58 1.07
N LEU A 215 11.13 -5.16 1.26
CA LEU A 215 9.86 -4.53 0.99
C LEU A 215 8.80 -5.15 1.89
N ARG A 216 7.89 -4.33 2.42
CA ARG A 216 6.78 -4.78 3.25
C ARG A 216 5.51 -4.05 2.87
N ASP A 217 4.38 -4.70 3.10
CA ASP A 217 3.14 -3.99 3.33
C ASP A 217 3.25 -3.09 4.57
N THR A 218 2.61 -1.93 4.49
CA THR A 218 2.58 -0.94 5.57
C THR A 218 1.17 -0.54 5.93
N TYR A 219 0.20 -1.11 5.22
CA TYR A 219 -1.20 -0.96 5.51
C TYR A 219 -1.63 -2.10 6.42
N SER A 220 -2.91 -2.16 6.69
CA SER A 220 -3.41 -3.14 7.63
C SER A 220 -4.86 -3.37 7.29
N ASP A 221 -4.97 -4.11 6.20
CA ASP A 221 -6.14 -4.50 5.47
C ASP A 221 -5.94 -5.95 5.01
N SER A 222 -6.94 -6.51 4.34
CA SER A 222 -6.89 -7.90 3.93
C SER A 222 -6.26 -8.11 2.55
N ALA A 223 -5.70 -7.10 1.88
CA ALA A 223 -5.26 -7.19 0.49
C ALA A 223 -3.93 -6.48 0.19
N PRO A 224 -2.80 -6.96 0.76
CA PRO A 224 -1.50 -6.35 0.56
C PRO A 224 -1.05 -6.46 -0.91
N ILE A 225 -0.64 -5.33 -1.48
CA ILE A 225 0.08 -5.23 -2.75
C ILE A 225 1.46 -4.67 -2.45
N LEU A 226 2.49 -5.52 -2.52
CA LEU A 226 3.85 -5.06 -2.20
C LEU A 226 4.37 -4.09 -3.25
N GLY A 227 4.72 -2.89 -2.80
CA GLY A 227 5.16 -1.78 -3.65
C GLY A 227 4.00 -1.23 -4.47
N PRO A 228 2.98 -0.62 -3.86
CA PRO A 228 1.81 -0.14 -4.60
C PRO A 228 2.19 0.81 -5.75
N GLU A 229 3.19 1.67 -5.55
CA GLU A 229 3.65 2.62 -6.55
C GLU A 229 4.61 2.05 -7.60
N SER A 230 5.31 0.95 -7.29
CA SER A 230 6.31 0.37 -8.19
C SER A 230 6.57 -1.12 -7.93
N ALA A 231 6.87 -1.88 -8.98
CA ALA A 231 7.27 -3.27 -8.83
C ALA A 231 8.64 -3.41 -8.12
N PHE A 232 8.81 -4.48 -7.35
CA PHE A 232 10.06 -4.81 -6.67
C PHE A 232 11.11 -5.32 -7.68
N CYS A 233 12.23 -4.60 -7.83
CA CYS A 233 13.29 -4.95 -8.76
C CYS A 233 14.57 -5.37 -8.01
N PRO A 234 14.78 -6.67 -7.72
CA PRO A 234 15.92 -7.12 -6.92
C PRO A 234 17.25 -6.68 -7.51
N SER A 235 18.21 -6.28 -6.67
CA SER A 235 19.54 -5.84 -7.09
C SER A 235 20.43 -7.00 -7.56
N SER A 236 20.17 -8.21 -7.08
CA SER A 236 20.87 -9.45 -7.40
C SER A 236 19.89 -10.56 -7.74
N ALA A 237 20.33 -11.56 -8.51
CA ALA A 237 19.56 -12.79 -8.67
C ALA A 237 19.83 -13.72 -7.47
N GLY A 238 18.86 -14.54 -7.09
CA GLY A 238 19.05 -15.56 -6.06
C GLY A 238 17.77 -15.90 -5.30
N HIS A 239 17.99 -16.49 -4.13
CA HIS A 239 16.92 -16.92 -3.21
C HIS A 239 16.41 -15.74 -2.39
N TYR A 240 15.10 -15.55 -2.40
CA TYR A 240 14.37 -14.60 -1.58
C TYR A 240 13.28 -15.33 -0.79
N LYS A 241 12.70 -14.65 0.19
CA LYS A 241 11.57 -15.12 0.98
C LYS A 241 10.40 -14.19 0.78
N PHE A 242 9.27 -14.75 0.36
CA PHE A 242 7.98 -14.07 0.41
C PHE A 242 7.25 -14.54 1.66
N VAL A 243 6.96 -13.60 2.56
CA VAL A 243 6.32 -13.86 3.85
C VAL A 243 4.89 -13.36 3.77
N VAL A 244 3.94 -14.15 4.23
CA VAL A 244 2.52 -13.76 4.36
C VAL A 244 2.04 -14.14 5.75
N SER A 245 1.38 -13.21 6.45
CA SER A 245 0.88 -13.43 7.80
C SER A 245 -0.46 -12.78 8.02
N VAL A 246 -1.42 -13.52 8.55
CA VAL A 246 -2.64 -12.98 9.16
C VAL A 246 -2.22 -12.30 10.45
N ALA A 247 -2.25 -10.97 10.47
CA ALA A 247 -1.98 -10.17 11.66
C ALA A 247 -3.21 -10.09 12.56
N ARG A 248 -4.42 -10.24 11.99
CA ARG A 248 -5.68 -10.21 12.73
C ARG A 248 -6.78 -11.01 12.04
N GLY A 249 -7.51 -11.78 12.83
CA GLY A 249 -8.59 -12.65 12.34
C GLY A 249 -8.10 -14.03 11.94
N ALA A 250 -8.86 -14.70 11.08
CA ALA A 250 -8.62 -16.07 10.65
C ALA A 250 -9.34 -16.40 9.34
N GLY A 251 -8.69 -17.15 8.46
CA GLY A 251 -9.34 -17.63 7.25
C GLY A 251 -8.36 -18.12 6.20
N THR A 252 -8.88 -18.27 4.98
CA THR A 252 -8.07 -18.56 3.80
C THR A 252 -7.58 -17.25 3.20
N PHE A 253 -6.34 -17.24 2.71
CA PHE A 253 -5.86 -16.19 1.83
C PHE A 253 -5.37 -16.80 0.51
N HIS A 254 -5.42 -15.98 -0.53
CA HIS A 254 -4.86 -16.33 -1.83
C HIS A 254 -3.84 -15.29 -2.26
N PHE A 255 -2.81 -15.72 -2.97
CA PHE A 255 -1.82 -14.81 -3.52
C PHE A 255 -1.34 -15.23 -4.90
N GLN A 256 -0.80 -14.26 -5.63
CA GLN A 256 -0.15 -14.49 -6.91
C GLN A 256 1.04 -13.55 -7.08
N VAL A 257 2.12 -14.08 -7.63
CA VAL A 257 3.31 -13.30 -8.01
C VAL A 257 3.28 -13.05 -9.51
N TRP A 258 3.61 -11.82 -9.89
CA TRP A 258 3.74 -11.36 -11.27
C TRP A 258 5.18 -10.93 -11.53
N GLN A 259 5.65 -11.07 -12.78
CA GLN A 259 6.96 -10.59 -13.21
C GLN A 259 6.88 -9.69 -14.45
N GLY A 260 7.80 -8.75 -14.56
CA GLY A 260 7.92 -7.73 -15.60
C GLY A 260 9.37 -7.51 -16.04
N ARG A 261 9.56 -6.70 -17.09
CA ARG A 261 10.90 -6.19 -17.42
C ARG A 261 11.41 -5.29 -16.30
N ARG A 262 12.73 -5.26 -16.12
CA ARG A 262 13.36 -4.13 -15.44
C ARG A 262 13.17 -2.87 -16.30
N GLN A 263 12.53 -1.86 -15.74
CA GLN A 263 12.34 -0.55 -16.38
C GLN A 263 13.52 0.36 -16.09
#